data_AF-A0A199VJB7-F1
#
_entry.id   AF-A0A199VJB7-F1
#
_cell.length_a   1.000
_cell.length_b   1.000
_cell.length_c   1.000
_cell.angle_alpha   90.00
_cell.angle_beta   90.00
_cell.angle_gamma   90.00
#
_symmetry.space_group_name_H-M   'P 1'
#
loop_
_entity.id
_entity.type
_entity.pdbx_description
1 polymer ?
#
loop_
_entity_poly.entity_id
_entity_poly.type
_entity_poly.pdbx_seq_one_letter_code
_entity_poly.pdbx_strand_id
1 'polypeptide(L)'
;TFVPLKIQVISIIFLGLRRSQAASWLESLLGPLGLPVQPSEKEFISCLRSGLILCGAINKILPGAVPKVVGNQPIGATWDSQPLTAYQHFENIRNFLVAVDALKLPSFEASDLERVGYTTTSN
;
A
#
# COMPACT_ATOMS: atom_id res chain seq x y z
N THR A 1 -3.83 24.23 -6.60
CA THR A 1 -2.44 24.36 -6.05
C THR A 1 -2.30 23.68 -4.68
N PHE A 2 -2.83 22.47 -4.48
CA PHE A 2 -2.87 21.74 -3.19
C PHE A 2 -2.08 20.41 -3.20
N VAL A 3 -1.43 20.10 -4.32
CA VAL A 3 -0.72 18.84 -4.57
C VAL A 3 0.54 18.64 -3.70
N PRO A 4 1.36 19.65 -3.33
CA PRO A 4 2.62 19.39 -2.65
C PRO A 4 2.45 18.88 -1.20
N LEU A 5 1.47 19.38 -0.45
CA LEU A 5 1.22 18.94 0.93
C LEU A 5 0.76 17.48 1.01
N LYS A 6 -0.08 17.10 0.05
CA LYS A 6 -0.66 15.76 -0.09
C LYS A 6 0.38 14.71 -0.47
N ILE A 7 1.33 15.09 -1.32
CA ILE A 7 2.48 14.26 -1.70
C ILE A 7 3.49 14.11 -0.55
N GLN A 8 3.72 15.17 0.25
CA GLN A 8 4.51 15.06 1.48
C GLN A 8 3.98 14.01 2.45
N VAL A 9 2.66 13.86 2.58
CA VAL A 9 2.06 12.83 3.45
C VAL A 9 2.43 11.41 3.00
N ILE A 10 2.47 11.15 1.69
CA ILE A 10 2.90 9.85 1.15
C ILE A 10 4.35 9.56 1.53
N SER A 11 5.23 10.55 1.39
CA SER A 11 6.63 10.46 1.79
C SER A 11 6.81 10.10 3.28
N ILE A 12 5.96 10.63 4.18
CA ILE A 12 6.05 10.36 5.62
C ILE A 12 5.63 8.91 5.96
N ILE A 13 4.68 8.31 5.22
CA ILE A 13 4.32 6.89 5.35
C ILE A 13 5.53 5.99 5.06
N PHE A 14 6.29 6.34 4.02
CA PHE A 14 7.42 5.55 3.56
C PHE A 14 8.75 5.87 4.27
N LEU A 15 8.91 7.08 4.83
CA LEU A 15 10.17 7.53 5.44
C LEU A 15 10.21 7.53 6.97
N GLY A 16 9.09 7.41 7.70
CA GLY A 16 9.20 7.54 9.16
C GLY A 16 7.98 7.35 10.06
N LEU A 17 6.80 6.96 9.54
CA LEU A 17 5.67 6.66 10.41
C LEU A 17 5.81 5.28 11.08
N ARG A 18 5.44 5.20 12.37
CA ARG A 18 5.28 3.89 13.04
C ARG A 18 4.14 3.13 12.36
N ARG A 19 4.27 1.79 12.21
CA ARG A 19 3.27 0.91 11.55
C ARG A 19 1.83 1.17 11.97
N SER A 20 1.59 1.41 13.27
CA SER A 20 0.25 1.72 13.81
C SER A 20 -0.32 3.03 13.25
N GLN A 21 0.51 4.08 13.15
CA GLN A 21 0.09 5.35 12.57
C GLN A 21 -0.18 5.21 11.07
N ALA A 22 0.66 4.43 10.36
CA ALA A 22 0.49 4.21 8.93
C ALA A 22 -0.80 3.43 8.63
N ALA A 23 -1.07 2.39 9.41
CA ALA A 23 -2.31 1.61 9.33
C ALA A 23 -3.54 2.49 9.60
N SER A 24 -3.56 3.25 10.70
CA SER A 24 -4.69 4.12 11.04
C SER A 24 -4.92 5.20 9.98
N TRP A 25 -3.85 5.77 9.42
CA TRP A 25 -3.97 6.73 8.34
C TRP A 25 -4.54 6.10 7.07
N LEU A 26 -4.06 4.91 6.67
CA LEU A 26 -4.60 4.19 5.52
C LEU A 26 -6.09 3.86 5.71
N GLU A 27 -6.50 3.46 6.92
CA GLU A 27 -7.90 3.23 7.26
C GLU A 27 -8.75 4.50 7.15
N SER A 28 -8.22 5.65 7.58
CA SER A 28 -8.91 6.93 7.42
C SER A 28 -9.12 7.34 5.96
N LEU A 29 -8.24 6.88 5.06
CA LEU A 29 -8.25 7.27 3.65
C LEU A 29 -9.08 6.31 2.78
N LEU A 30 -9.03 5.02 3.09
CA LEU A 30 -9.60 3.94 2.27
C LEU A 30 -10.77 3.23 2.94
N GLY A 31 -11.03 3.51 4.21
CA GLY A 31 -11.98 2.78 5.03
C GLY A 31 -11.31 1.61 5.78
N PRO A 32 -12.10 0.83 6.54
CA PRO A 32 -11.58 -0.23 7.41
C PRO A 32 -10.72 -1.23 6.64
N LEU A 33 -9.48 -1.43 7.10
CA LEU A 33 -8.54 -2.39 6.53
C LEU A 33 -8.52 -3.68 7.35
N GLY A 34 -9.20 -3.75 8.50
CA GLY A 34 -9.19 -4.94 9.34
C GLY A 34 -7.81 -5.23 9.93
N LEU A 35 -6.94 -4.21 10.00
CA LEU A 35 -5.67 -4.31 10.72
C LEU A 35 -5.93 -4.07 12.21
N PRO A 36 -5.21 -4.76 13.11
CA PRO A 36 -5.26 -4.44 14.53
C PRO A 36 -4.66 -3.04 14.79
N VAL A 37 -4.97 -2.44 15.94
CA VAL A 37 -4.48 -1.11 16.35
C VAL A 37 -2.95 -1.00 16.30
N GLN A 38 -2.26 -2.11 16.55
CA GLN A 38 -0.82 -2.24 16.42
C GLN A 38 -0.50 -3.47 15.55
N PRO A 39 -0.51 -3.33 14.21
CA PRO A 39 -0.23 -4.44 13.32
C PRO A 39 1.23 -4.81 13.40
N SER A 40 1.53 -6.10 13.48
CA SER A 40 2.87 -6.63 13.27
C SER A 40 3.39 -6.25 11.89
N GLU A 41 4.70 -6.33 11.69
CA GLU A 41 5.31 -6.10 10.38
C GLU A 41 4.72 -7.02 9.30
N LYS A 42 4.53 -8.30 9.63
CA LYS A 42 3.94 -9.30 8.73
C LYS A 42 2.51 -8.95 8.34
N GLU A 43 1.66 -8.57 9.30
CA GLU A 43 0.27 -8.18 9.02
C GLU A 43 0.20 -6.93 8.16
N PHE A 44 1.02 -5.93 8.49
CA PHE A 44 1.08 -4.69 7.74
C PHE A 44 1.53 -4.93 6.29
N ILE A 45 2.59 -5.71 6.10
CA ILE A 45 3.08 -6.06 4.76
C ILE A 45 2.06 -6.91 4.01
N SER A 46 1.40 -7.87 4.66
CA SER A 46 0.36 -8.69 4.02
C SER A 46 -0.76 -7.83 3.42
N CYS A 47 -1.18 -6.79 4.13
CA CYS A 47 -2.18 -5.83 3.66
C CYS A 47 -1.70 -5.02 2.44
N LEU A 48 -0.40 -4.66 2.39
CA LEU A 48 0.18 -3.88 1.29
C LEU A 48 0.65 -4.73 0.10
N ARG A 49 0.91 -6.02 0.30
CA ARG A 49 1.54 -6.93 -0.68
C ARG A 49 0.78 -7.04 -2.00
N SER A 50 -0.52 -6.83 -1.96
CA SER A 50 -1.37 -6.87 -3.15
C SER A 50 -1.23 -5.65 -4.07
N GLY A 51 -0.59 -4.58 -3.58
CA GLY A 51 -0.50 -3.29 -4.24
C GLY A 51 -1.81 -2.51 -4.33
N LEU A 52 -2.97 -3.11 -4.02
CA LEU A 52 -4.26 -2.44 -4.09
C LEU A 52 -4.38 -1.27 -3.13
N ILE A 53 -3.94 -1.46 -1.88
CA ILE A 53 -3.98 -0.42 -0.85
C ILE A 53 -3.06 0.75 -1.22
N LEU A 54 -1.89 0.45 -1.78
CA LEU A 54 -0.93 1.44 -2.24
C LEU A 54 -1.49 2.26 -3.42
N CYS A 55 -2.00 1.58 -4.44
CA CYS A 55 -2.67 2.19 -5.59
C CYS A 55 -3.91 2.99 -5.19
N GLY A 56 -4.71 2.47 -4.26
CA GLY A 56 -5.89 3.14 -3.73
C GLY A 56 -5.52 4.43 -2.99
N ALA A 57 -4.52 4.36 -2.10
CA ALA A 57 -4.07 5.50 -1.32
C ALA A 57 -3.56 6.64 -2.21
N ILE A 58 -2.68 6.33 -3.17
CA ILE A 58 -2.14 7.35 -4.07
C ILE A 58 -3.25 7.95 -4.96
N ASN A 59 -4.23 7.17 -5.41
CA ASN A 59 -5.35 7.66 -6.20
C ASN A 59 -6.36 8.49 -5.40
N LYS A 60 -6.55 8.23 -4.09
CA LYS A 60 -7.35 9.10 -3.22
C LYS A 60 -6.71 10.47 -3.03
N ILE A 61 -5.39 10.51 -3.02
CA ILE A 61 -4.61 11.73 -2.83
C ILE A 61 -4.50 12.52 -4.12
N LEU A 62 -4.12 11.82 -5.19
CA LEU A 62 -3.95 12.33 -6.54
C LEU A 62 -4.76 11.44 -7.51
N PRO A 63 -6.02 11.81 -7.79
CA PRO A 63 -6.85 11.07 -8.73
C PRO A 63 -6.15 10.90 -10.08
N GLY A 64 -6.03 9.65 -10.54
CA GLY A 64 -5.40 9.29 -11.81
C GLY A 64 -3.89 9.07 -11.74
N ALA A 65 -3.26 9.12 -10.56
CA ALA A 65 -1.83 8.80 -10.39
C ALA A 65 -1.48 7.38 -10.83
N VAL A 66 -2.35 6.41 -10.52
CA VAL A 66 -2.33 5.06 -11.06
C VAL A 66 -3.56 4.88 -11.95
N PRO A 67 -3.41 4.98 -13.29
CA PRO A 67 -4.55 4.90 -14.22
C PRO A 67 -5.19 3.51 -14.26
N LYS A 68 -4.40 2.46 -14.03
CA LYS A 68 -4.83 1.06 -14.10
C LYS A 68 -4.54 0.37 -12.77
N VAL A 69 -5.57 0.24 -11.94
CA VAL A 69 -5.55 -0.62 -10.76
C VAL A 69 -6.21 -1.94 -11.13
N VAL A 70 -5.48 -3.04 -11.00
CA VAL A 70 -5.95 -4.37 -11.37
C VAL A 70 -6.50 -5.05 -10.13
N GLY A 71 -7.82 -5.07 -9.99
CA GLY A 71 -8.49 -5.72 -8.87
C GLY A 71 -9.92 -6.11 -9.20
N ASN A 72 -10.41 -7.16 -8.55
CA ASN A 72 -11.80 -7.63 -8.72
C ASN A 72 -12.77 -6.97 -7.73
N GLN A 73 -12.32 -6.01 -6.91
CA GLN A 73 -13.11 -5.44 -5.82
C GLN A 73 -13.18 -3.90 -5.87
N PRO A 74 -14.30 -3.31 -5.45
CA PRO A 74 -14.39 -1.88 -5.19
C PRO A 74 -13.43 -1.48 -4.06
N ILE A 75 -12.81 -0.30 -4.18
CA ILE A 75 -12.01 0.31 -3.12
C ILE A 75 -12.92 0.47 -1.88
N GLY A 76 -12.64 -0.28 -0.81
CA GLY A 76 -13.42 -0.28 0.44
C GLY A 76 -14.03 -1.63 0.84
N ALA A 77 -13.92 -2.67 0.00
CA ALA A 77 -14.15 -4.05 0.42
C ALA A 77 -12.97 -4.56 1.27
N THR A 78 -13.23 -5.48 2.20
CA THR A 78 -12.18 -6.12 3.00
C THR A 78 -11.17 -6.77 2.05
N TRP A 79 -9.88 -6.46 2.19
CA TRP A 79 -8.83 -6.90 1.25
C TRP A 79 -8.64 -8.43 1.19
N ASP A 80 -9.28 -9.16 2.11
CA ASP A 80 -9.35 -10.62 2.16
C ASP A 80 -10.55 -11.23 1.41
N SER A 81 -11.49 -10.46 0.85
CA SER A 81 -12.75 -11.08 0.36
C SER A 81 -12.63 -11.82 -0.98
N GLN A 82 -11.53 -11.70 -1.73
CA GLN A 82 -11.28 -12.56 -2.88
C GLN A 82 -9.79 -12.63 -3.25
N PRO A 83 -9.19 -13.83 -3.41
CA PRO A 83 -7.78 -13.93 -3.76
C PRO A 83 -7.55 -13.38 -5.18
N LEU A 84 -6.73 -12.33 -5.27
CA LEU A 84 -6.17 -11.87 -6.54
C LEU A 84 -5.16 -12.91 -7.04
N THR A 85 -4.95 -12.96 -8.36
CA THR A 85 -3.85 -13.76 -8.92
C THR A 85 -2.50 -13.09 -8.64
N ALA A 86 -1.42 -13.88 -8.52
CA ALA A 86 -0.07 -13.36 -8.31
C ALA A 86 0.34 -12.32 -9.37
N TYR A 87 -0.18 -12.45 -10.60
CA TYR A 87 0.00 -11.47 -11.67
C TYR A 87 -0.61 -10.10 -11.32
N GLN A 88 -1.81 -10.06 -10.74
CA GLN A 88 -2.48 -8.80 -10.37
C GLN A 88 -1.74 -8.08 -9.23
N HIS A 89 -1.21 -8.84 -8.27
CA HIS A 89 -0.35 -8.27 -7.22
C HIS A 89 0.86 -7.56 -7.82
N PHE A 90 1.59 -8.25 -8.69
CA PHE A 90 2.77 -7.70 -9.33
C PHE A 90 2.46 -6.48 -10.22
N GLU A 91 1.37 -6.53 -11.01
CA GLU A 91 0.96 -5.37 -11.82
C GLU A 91 0.63 -4.15 -10.96
N ASN A 92 -0.09 -4.32 -9.84
CA ASN A 92 -0.42 -3.19 -8.97
C ASN A 92 0.82 -2.59 -8.32
N ILE A 93 1.73 -3.42 -7.82
CA ILE A 93 3.00 -2.95 -7.26
C ILE A 93 3.80 -2.19 -8.33
N ARG A 94 3.92 -2.74 -9.54
CA ARG A 94 4.60 -2.05 -10.65
C ARG A 94 3.96 -0.71 -10.97
N ASN A 95 2.63 -0.66 -11.11
CA ASN A 95 1.93 0.58 -11.47
C ASN A 95 2.04 1.64 -10.37
N PHE A 96 2.01 1.21 -9.10
CA PHE A 96 2.28 2.09 -7.97
C PHE A 96 3.71 2.65 -8.02
N LEU A 97 4.72 1.81 -8.22
CA LEU A 97 6.12 2.24 -8.26
C LEU A 97 6.37 3.23 -9.41
N VAL A 98 5.78 3.01 -10.59
CA VAL A 98 5.84 3.97 -11.71
C VAL A 98 5.21 5.32 -11.33
N ALA A 99 4.09 5.32 -10.61
CA ALA A 99 3.44 6.55 -10.16
C ALA A 99 4.29 7.30 -9.11
N VAL A 100 4.90 6.57 -8.16
CA VAL A 100 5.78 7.14 -7.14
C VAL A 100 7.04 7.76 -7.78
N ASP A 101 7.64 7.06 -8.74
CA ASP A 101 8.80 7.55 -9.50
C ASP A 101 8.49 8.83 -10.29
N ALA A 102 7.35 8.85 -11.00
CA ALA A 102 6.89 10.03 -11.72
C ALA A 102 6.65 11.25 -10.79
N LEU A 103 6.28 11.00 -9.53
CA LEU A 103 6.09 12.02 -8.50
C LEU A 103 7.39 12.38 -7.75
N LYS A 104 8.53 11.73 -8.08
CA LYS A 104 9.82 11.87 -7.39
C LYS A 104 9.72 11.66 -5.88
N LEU A 105 8.85 10.72 -5.49
CA LEU A 105 8.68 10.33 -4.11
C LEU A 105 9.72 9.25 -3.73
N PRO A 106 10.15 9.19 -2.45
CA PRO A 106 10.93 8.06 -1.97
C PRO A 106 10.10 6.78 -2.13
N SER A 107 10.72 5.76 -2.71
CA SER A 107 10.08 4.49 -3.04
C SER A 107 10.76 3.33 -2.33
N PHE A 108 10.11 2.17 -2.31
CA PHE A 108 10.64 0.90 -1.81
C PHE A 108 10.87 -0.06 -2.99
N GLU A 109 11.67 -1.10 -2.82
CA GLU A 109 11.83 -2.15 -3.82
C GLU A 109 10.75 -3.22 -3.65
N ALA A 110 10.26 -3.81 -4.75
CA ALA A 110 9.30 -4.93 -4.64
C ALA A 110 9.80 -6.07 -3.72
N SER A 111 11.12 -6.23 -3.59
CA SER A 111 11.78 -7.19 -2.70
C SER A 111 11.53 -6.92 -1.20
N ASP A 112 11.25 -5.68 -0.81
CA ASP A 112 10.91 -5.29 0.57
C ASP A 112 9.57 -5.89 1.01
N LEU A 113 8.64 -6.08 0.09
CA LEU A 113 7.33 -6.72 0.34
C LEU A 113 7.39 -8.26 0.29
N GLU A 114 8.44 -8.82 -0.29
CA GLU A 114 8.61 -10.27 -0.45
C GLU A 114 9.37 -10.92 0.72
N ARG A 115 10.24 -10.18 1.41
CA ARG A 115 11.15 -10.71 2.44
C ARG A 115 10.49 -11.28 3.69
N VAL A 116 9.21 -10.98 3.95
CA VAL A 116 8.51 -11.41 5.18
C VAL A 116 7.79 -12.77 5.00
N GLY A 117 8.21 -13.55 4.01
CA GLY A 117 7.81 -14.95 3.83
C GLY A 117 8.72 -15.98 4.51
N TYR A 118 9.93 -15.61 4.94
CA TYR A 118 10.96 -16.59 5.36
C TYR A 118 11.35 -16.60 6.83
N THR A 119 10.77 -15.78 7.70
CA THR A 119 11.02 -15.91 9.15
C THR A 119 10.11 -16.96 9.78
N THR A 120 10.21 -18.20 9.28
CA THR A 120 9.85 -19.40 10.04
C THR A 120 11.13 -19.95 10.67
N THR A 121 11.20 -19.81 12.00
CA THR A 121 11.86 -20.72 12.95
C THR A 121 13.37 -20.97 12.85
N SER A 122 14.13 -20.32 13.73
CA SER A 122 15.30 -20.85 14.46
C SER A 122 15.62 -19.79 15.53
N ASN A 123 15.50 -20.01 16.85
CA ASN A 123 15.90 -21.14 17.68
C ASN A 123 14.93 -21.38 18.83
#